data_AF-A0A2R6LN08-F1
#
_entry.id   AF-A0A2R6LN08-F1
#
_cell.length_a   1.000
_cell.length_b   1.000
_cell.length_c   1.000
_cell.angle_alpha   90.00
_cell.angle_beta   90.00
_cell.angle_gamma   90.00
#
_symmetry.space_group_name_H-M   'P 1'
#
loop_
_entity.id
_entity.type
_entity.pdbx_description
1 polymer ?
#
loop_
_entity_poly.entity_id
_entity_poly.type
_entity_poly.pdbx_seq_one_letter_code
_entity_poly.pdbx_strand_id
1 'polypeptide(L)' 'LEEVTAMGDPERLVVLSAVSAPPGLVRVGEAFPAADVLTVSIDERLDDDGYIVPGVGDAGDRAFGT' A
#
# COMPACT_ATOMS: atom_id res chain seq x y z
N LEU A 1 9.11 4.21 -0.64
CA LEU A 1 9.10 5.12 -1.81
C LEU A 1 10.22 6.15 -1.70
N GLU A 2 10.47 6.71 -0.51
CA GLU A 2 11.60 7.59 -0.23
C GLU A 2 12.94 7.03 -0.75
N GLU A 3 13.27 5.79 -0.39
CA GLU A 3 14.49 5.12 -0.88
C GLU A 3 14.54 5.00 -2.41
N VAL A 4 13.41 4.68 -3.05
CA VAL A 4 13.33 4.58 -4.52
C VAL A 4 13.58 5.95 -5.15
N THR A 5 12.99 7.01 -4.62
CA THR A 5 13.19 8.39 -5.07
C THR A 5 14.58 8.95 -4.71
N ALA A 6 15.24 8.39 -3.69
CA ALA A 6 16.61 8.74 -3.34
C ALA A 6 17.64 8.08 -4.28
N MET A 7 17.30 6.91 -4.84
CA MET A 7 18.14 6.22 -5.83
C MET A 7 18.12 6.89 -7.21
N GLY A 8 17.13 7.73 -7.51
CA GLY A 8 17.03 8.48 -8.76
C GLY A 8 15.62 9.00 -9.03
N ASP A 9 15.47 9.60 -10.21
CA ASP A 9 14.19 10.14 -10.69
C ASP A 9 13.65 9.26 -11.84
N PRO A 10 12.84 8.22 -11.53
CA PRO A 10 12.32 7.34 -12.56
C PRO A 10 11.28 8.07 -13.40
N GLU A 11 11.25 7.81 -14.71
CA GLU A 11 10.20 8.33 -15.61
C GLU A 11 8.79 7.94 -15.14
N ARG A 12 8.67 6.79 -14.45
CA ARG A 12 7.40 6.34 -13.87
C ARG A 12 7.62 5.62 -12.54
N LEU A 13 6.84 6.01 -11.53
CA LEU A 13 6.78 5.35 -10.23
C LEU A 13 5.44 4.63 -10.08
N VAL A 14 5.46 3.30 -9.90
CA VAL A 14 4.25 2.48 -9.76
C VAL A 14 4.29 1.71 -8.45
N VAL A 15 3.21 1.81 -7.67
CA VAL A 15 2.99 1.03 -6.45
C VAL A 15 1.94 -0.04 -6.74
N LEU A 16 2.31 -1.31 -6.55
CA LEU A 16 1.40 -2.45 -6.72
C LEU A 16 0.98 -2.99 -5.35
N SER A 17 -0.32 -3.15 -5.14
CA SER A 17 -0.86 -3.70 -3.90
C SER A 17 -2.01 -4.68 -4.14
N ALA A 18 -2.06 -5.78 -3.39
CA ALA A 18 -3.19 -6.71 -3.45
C ALA A 18 -4.44 -6.14 -2.77
N VAL A 19 -4.30 -5.56 -1.58
CA VAL A 19 -5.40 -4.98 -0.80
C VAL A 19 -4.93 -3.70 -0.15
N SER A 20 -5.76 -2.66 -0.21
CA SER A 20 -5.47 -1.36 0.38
C SER A 20 -6.67 -0.84 1.18
N ALA A 21 -6.44 0.11 2.08
CA ALA A 21 -7.51 0.85 2.76
C ALA A 21 -7.44 2.35 2.41
N PRO A 22 -8.57 3.08 2.42
CA PRO A 22 -8.62 4.51 2.07
C PRO A 22 -7.57 5.38 2.79
N PRO A 23 -7.33 5.23 4.12
CA PRO A 23 -6.32 6.03 4.81
C PRO A 23 -4.90 5.85 4.25
N GLY A 24 -4.55 4.62 3.86
CA GLY A 24 -3.26 4.31 3.25
C GLY A 24 -3.10 4.91 1.86
N LEU A 25 -4.15 4.85 1.04
CA LEU A 25 -4.16 5.44 -0.30
C LEU A 25 -4.01 6.97 -0.25
N VAL A 26 -4.73 7.64 0.64
CA VAL A 26 -4.62 9.09 0.86
C VAL A 26 -3.20 9.44 1.29
N ARG A 27 -2.66 8.74 2.29
CA ARG A 27 -1.31 9.00 2.80
C ARG A 27 -0.24 8.83 1.73
N VAL A 28 -0.32 7.79 0.90
CA VAL A 28 0.61 7.58 -0.20
C VAL A 28 0.46 8.67 -1.26
N GLY A 29 -0.76 9.03 -1.64
CA GLY A 29 -1.02 10.07 -2.63
C GLY A 29 -0.53 11.46 -2.19
N GLU A 30 -0.65 11.78 -0.90
CA GLU A 30 -0.15 13.05 -0.33
C GLU A 30 1.38 13.07 -0.25
N ALA A 31 1.99 11.96 0.18
CA ALA A 31 3.45 11.89 0.36
C ALA A 31 4.21 11.70 -0.96
N PHE A 32 3.62 10.99 -1.93
CA PHE A 32 4.24 10.69 -3.22
C PHE A 32 3.24 10.96 -4.37
N PRO A 33 2.96 12.24 -4.70
CA PRO A 33 1.97 12.60 -5.72
C PRO A 33 2.28 12.07 -7.13
N ALA A 34 3.55 11.73 -7.41
CA ALA A 34 3.99 11.17 -8.69
C ALA A 34 3.80 9.65 -8.79
N ALA A 35 3.37 8.97 -7.72
CA ALA A 35 3.18 7.53 -7.72
C ALA A 35 1.82 7.14 -8.29
N ASP A 36 1.82 6.27 -9.32
CA ASP A 36 0.64 5.55 -9.75
C ASP A 36 0.38 4.39 -8.78
N VAL A 37 -0.72 4.42 -8.02
CA VAL A 37 -1.10 3.29 -7.15
C VAL A 37 -2.11 2.40 -7.87
N LEU A 38 -1.71 1.16 -8.14
CA LEU A 38 -2.58 0.13 -8.68
C LEU A 38 -2.85 -0.91 -7.59
N THR A 39 -4.11 -1.05 -7.20
CA THR A 39 -4.53 -2.01 -6.18
C THR A 39 -5.69 -2.88 -6.64
N VAL A 40 -5.68 -4.17 -6.24
CA VAL A 40 -6.70 -5.13 -6.68
C VAL A 40 -8.01 -4.94 -5.91
N SER A 41 -7.95 -4.69 -4.61
CA SER A 41 -9.12 -4.34 -3.80
C SER A 41 -8.86 -3.14 -2.88
N ILE A 42 -9.94 -2.43 -2.58
CA ILE A 42 -9.97 -1.37 -1.57
C ILE A 42 -11.00 -1.77 -0.53
N ASP A 43 -10.53 -2.03 0.67
CA ASP A 43 -11.34 -2.46 1.82
C ASP A 43 -11.67 -1.27 2.72
N GLU A 44 -12.61 -1.44 3.65
CA GLU A 44 -13.33 -0.32 4.26
C GLU A 44 -12.46 0.61 5.10
N ARG A 45 -11.60 0.04 5.94
CA ARG A 45 -10.91 0.80 6.99
C ARG A 45 -9.66 0.09 7.49
N LEU A 46 -8.95 0.80 8.34
CA LEU A 46 -8.01 0.22 9.29
C LEU A 46 -8.70 0.08 10.65
N ASP A 47 -8.38 -0.96 11.41
CA ASP A 47 -8.71 -1.03 12.85
C ASP A 47 -7.64 -0.35 13.72
N ASP A 48 -7.79 -0.44 15.04
CA ASP A 48 -6.90 0.23 16.01
C ASP A 48 -5.48 -0.34 16.02
N ASP A 49 -5.30 -1.59 15.59
CA ASP A 49 -3.99 -2.26 15.44
C ASP A 49 -3.38 -2.02 14.05
N GLY A 50 -4.11 -1.34 13.15
CA GLY A 50 -3.66 -1.00 11.81
C GLY A 50 -3.89 -2.11 10.78
N TYR A 51 -4.67 -3.14 11.09
CA TYR A 51 -5.08 -4.13 10.09
C TYR A 51 -6.15 -3.58 9.17
N ILE A 52 -6.09 -3.96 7.90
CA ILE A 52 -7.15 -3.68 6.94
C ILE A 52 -8.37 -4.56 7.27
N VAL A 53 -9.56 -3.97 7.29
CA VAL A 53 -10.82 -4.65 7.57
C VAL A 53 -11.80 -4.47 6.41
N PRO A 54 -12.41 -5.55 5.86
CA PRO A 54 -12.30 -6.96 6.30
C PRO A 54 -10.91 -7.60 6.07
N GLY A 55 -10.19 -7.18 5.04
CA GLY A 55 -8.78 -7.50 4.79
C GLY A 55 -8.45 -8.97 4.65
N VAL A 56 -7.15 -9.26 4.78
CA VAL A 56 -6.58 -10.61 4.65
C VAL A 56 -5.84 -11.08 5.91
N GLY A 57 -5.90 -10.31 7.01
CA GLY A 57 -5.07 -10.56 8.19
C GLY A 57 -3.58 -10.39 7.86
N ASP A 58 -2.73 -11.22 8.49
CA ASP A 58 -1.30 -11.23 8.18
C ASP A 58 -1.04 -11.91 6.82
N ALA A 59 -0.74 -11.09 5.81
CA ALA A 59 -0.47 -11.57 4.46
C ALA A 59 0.86 -12.35 4.37
N GLY A 60 1.85 -12.03 5.22
CA GLY A 60 3.13 -12.69 5.25
C GLY A 60 3.00 -14.11 5.81
N ASP A 61 2.42 -14.24 6.99
CA ASP A 61 2.20 -15.54 7.63
C ASP A 61 1.34 -16.45 6.75
N ARG A 62 0.31 -15.92 6.10
CA ARG A 62 -0.52 -16.69 5.16
C ARG A 62 0.23 -17.11 3.89
N ALA A 63 1.13 -16.27 3.37
CA ALA A 63 1.89 -16.58 2.17
C ALA A 63 3.01 -17.59 2.42
N PHE A 64 3.66 -17.52 3.59
CA PHE A 64 4.86 -18.30 3.92
C PHE A 64 4.61 -19.42 4.94
N GLY A 65 3.42 -19.49 5.52
CA GLY A 65 3.02 -20.53 6.47
C GLY A 65 3.74 -20.43 7.81
N THR A 66 3.99 -19.20 8.29
CA THR A 66 4.63 -18.91 9.57
C THR A 66 3.64 -18.62 10.69
#